data_AF-A0A972PLV1-F1
#
_entry.id   AF-A0A972PLV1-F1
#
_cell.length_a   1.000
_cell.length_b   1.000
_cell.length_c   1.000
_cell.angle_alpha   90.00
_cell.angle_beta   90.00
_cell.angle_gamma   90.00
#
_symmetry.space_group_name_H-M   'P 1'
#
loop_
_entity.id
_entity.type
_entity.pdbx_description
1 polymer ?
#
loop_
_entity_poly.entity_id
_entity_poly.type
_entity_poly.pdbx_seq_one_letter_code
_entity_poly.pdbx_strand_id
1 'polypeptide(L)'
;MSKHALPDAIRQIVAKIFSGGKSQTSVNAIFLGKDHILHVVEQPAGKPEYVSEMTGTVTNFQLAAQHGNIGLIAHNYLGGRYFSELQIGDRVFTMNGYKGSQAYRVTRILHFRALNPRSPHSDFIDLESGARRSANDVFRQIYTGSHHLVLQTCIERGANKEWGRLFIIAEPLVQGTRE
;
A
#
# COMPACT_ATOMS: atom_id res chain seq x y z
N MET A 1 -50.86 -1.96 -15.72
CA MET A 1 -49.43 -2.33 -15.63
C MET A 1 -48.79 -1.55 -14.50
N SER A 2 -48.79 -2.08 -13.27
CA SER A 2 -48.23 -1.38 -12.10
C SER A 2 -46.86 -1.97 -11.78
N LYS A 3 -45.80 -1.16 -11.96
CA LYS A 3 -44.45 -1.51 -11.55
C LYS A 3 -44.44 -1.58 -10.02
N HIS A 4 -44.31 -2.77 -9.45
CA HIS A 4 -44.12 -2.92 -8.00
C HIS A 4 -42.78 -2.29 -7.61
N ALA A 5 -42.85 -1.07 -7.08
CA ALA A 5 -41.73 -0.44 -6.43
C ALA A 5 -41.35 -1.28 -5.20
N LEU A 6 -40.06 -1.58 -5.05
CA LEU A 6 -39.53 -2.26 -3.86
C LEU A 6 -39.92 -1.47 -2.60
N PRO A 7 -40.47 -2.13 -1.57
CA PRO A 7 -40.79 -1.53 -0.28
C PRO A 7 -39.63 -0.73 0.30
N ASP A 8 -39.91 0.38 0.96
CA ASP A 8 -38.88 1.30 1.47
C ASP A 8 -37.92 0.62 2.46
N ALA A 9 -38.39 -0.38 3.21
CA ALA A 9 -37.54 -1.20 4.07
C ALA A 9 -36.47 -1.97 3.26
N ILE A 10 -36.84 -2.51 2.09
CA ILE A 10 -35.91 -3.19 1.19
C ILE A 10 -34.98 -2.18 0.54
N ARG A 11 -35.47 -0.99 0.17
CA ARG A 11 -34.62 0.10 -0.33
C ARG A 11 -33.60 0.55 0.71
N GLN A 12 -33.97 0.63 1.99
CA GLN A 12 -33.06 0.99 3.06
C GLN A 12 -32.05 -0.12 3.39
N ILE A 13 -32.43 -1.39 3.30
CA ILE A 13 -31.49 -2.51 3.44
C ILE A 13 -30.50 -2.53 2.27
N VAL A 14 -31.00 -2.40 1.04
CA VAL A 14 -30.19 -2.29 -0.17
C VAL A 14 -29.27 -1.07 -0.09
N ALA A 15 -29.81 0.09 0.27
CA ALA A 15 -29.03 1.30 0.48
C ALA A 15 -27.98 1.08 1.57
N LYS A 16 -28.27 0.42 2.69
CA LYS A 16 -27.31 0.14 3.77
C LYS A 16 -26.22 -0.86 3.36
N ILE A 17 -26.54 -1.82 2.49
CA ILE A 17 -25.56 -2.73 1.86
C ILE A 17 -24.63 -1.94 0.92
N PHE A 18 -25.16 -0.98 0.17
CA PHE A 18 -24.38 -0.17 -0.79
C PHE A 18 -23.76 1.10 -0.20
N SER A 19 -24.30 1.63 0.90
CA SER A 19 -23.85 2.84 1.62
C SER A 19 -22.95 2.51 2.80
N GLY A 20 -22.86 1.23 3.17
CA GLY A 20 -21.99 0.70 4.22
C GLY A 20 -20.59 0.30 3.75
N GLY A 21 -20.16 0.74 2.56
CA GLY A 21 -18.90 0.29 1.96
C GLY A 21 -17.96 1.42 1.61
N LYS A 22 -17.31 2.06 2.59
CA LYS A 22 -15.88 2.32 2.36
C LYS A 22 -15.29 0.93 2.20
N SER A 23 -15.09 0.50 0.95
CA SER A 23 -14.49 -0.80 0.64
C SER A 23 -13.13 -0.82 1.32
N GLN A 24 -13.09 -1.30 2.56
CA GLN A 24 -11.90 -1.92 3.10
C GLN A 24 -11.75 -3.16 2.24
N THR A 25 -11.13 -2.98 1.09
CA THR A 25 -10.56 -4.06 0.32
C THR A 25 -9.47 -4.60 1.21
N SER A 26 -9.82 -5.48 2.14
CA SER A 26 -8.88 -6.16 3.02
C SER A 26 -8.00 -6.99 2.09
N VAL A 27 -6.84 -6.45 1.76
CA VAL A 27 -5.82 -7.17 1.02
C VAL A 27 -5.23 -8.17 2.01
N ASN A 28 -5.34 -9.46 1.69
CA ASN A 28 -4.84 -10.54 2.55
C ASN A 28 -3.46 -11.04 2.10
N ALA A 29 -3.11 -10.80 0.83
CA ALA A 29 -1.81 -11.11 0.28
C ALA A 29 -1.51 -10.26 -0.96
N ILE A 30 -0.23 -10.15 -1.31
CA ILE A 30 0.24 -9.60 -2.58
C ILE A 30 1.11 -10.60 -3.33
N PHE A 31 1.07 -10.55 -4.64
CA PHE A 31 1.97 -11.24 -5.55
C PHE A 31 2.77 -10.22 -6.36
N LEU A 32 4.09 -10.26 -6.28
CA LEU A 32 4.98 -9.23 -6.85
C LEU A 32 5.42 -9.51 -8.30
N GLY A 33 4.79 -10.47 -8.99
CA GLY A 33 5.42 -11.09 -10.16
C GLY A 33 6.67 -11.89 -9.71
N LYS A 34 7.20 -12.76 -10.56
CA LYS A 34 8.43 -13.53 -10.24
C LYS A 34 8.31 -14.42 -8.98
N ASP A 35 7.16 -15.08 -8.79
CA ASP A 35 6.96 -16.13 -7.77
C ASP A 35 7.03 -15.72 -6.29
N HIS A 36 6.90 -14.43 -5.99
CA HIS A 36 6.87 -13.94 -4.60
C HIS A 36 5.45 -13.63 -4.14
N ILE A 37 4.96 -14.43 -3.18
CA ILE A 37 3.71 -14.18 -2.44
C ILE A 37 4.06 -13.70 -1.03
N LEU A 38 3.47 -12.59 -0.61
CA LEU A 38 3.59 -12.06 0.75
C LEU A 38 2.21 -11.90 1.37
N HIS A 39 2.02 -12.43 2.57
CA HIS A 39 0.79 -12.28 3.33
C HIS A 39 0.71 -10.91 4.00
N VAL A 40 -0.46 -10.29 3.96
CA VAL A 40 -0.70 -9.02 4.66
C VAL A 40 -1.12 -9.32 6.09
N VAL A 41 -0.46 -8.69 7.05
CA VAL A 41 -0.84 -8.69 8.46
C VAL A 41 -1.19 -7.27 8.91
N GLU A 42 -2.14 -7.15 9.84
CA GLU A 42 -2.58 -5.85 10.33
C GLU A 42 -1.62 -5.24 11.37
N GLN A 43 -1.62 -3.90 11.47
CA GLN A 43 -1.02 -3.22 12.60
C GLN A 43 -1.85 -3.49 13.86
N PRO A 44 -1.23 -3.90 14.99
CA PRO A 44 -1.92 -4.02 16.27
C PRO A 44 -2.53 -2.67 16.69
N ALA A 45 -3.66 -2.75 17.40
CA ALA A 45 -4.29 -1.56 17.96
C ALA A 45 -3.31 -0.74 18.81
N GLY A 46 -3.26 0.57 18.56
CA GLY A 46 -2.36 1.49 19.27
C GLY A 46 -0.88 1.42 18.87
N LYS A 47 -0.51 0.66 17.82
CA LYS A 47 0.87 0.55 17.33
C LYS A 47 0.99 0.96 15.83
N PRO A 48 0.75 2.23 15.49
CA PRO A 48 0.78 2.71 14.11
C PRO A 48 2.16 2.65 13.42
N GLU A 49 3.23 2.45 14.19
CA GLU A 49 4.60 2.27 13.73
C GLU A 49 5.01 0.81 13.55
N TYR A 50 4.14 -0.15 13.90
CA TYR A 50 4.47 -1.57 13.86
C TYR A 50 4.75 -2.05 12.42
N VAL A 51 5.82 -2.84 12.29
CA VAL A 51 6.19 -3.62 11.11
C VAL A 51 6.43 -5.05 11.57
N SER A 52 5.89 -6.04 10.85
CA SER A 52 6.01 -7.45 11.20
C SER A 52 7.43 -7.97 11.00
N GLU A 53 7.91 -8.74 11.97
CA GLU A 53 9.17 -9.50 11.88
C GLU A 53 9.00 -10.90 11.26
N MET A 54 7.80 -11.25 10.79
CA MET A 54 7.53 -12.57 10.21
C MET A 54 8.04 -12.64 8.77
N THR A 55 8.71 -13.74 8.42
CA THR A 55 9.09 -14.02 7.03
C THR A 55 7.85 -14.22 6.17
N GLY A 56 7.88 -13.73 4.92
CA GLY A 56 6.79 -13.92 3.98
C GLY A 56 5.57 -13.03 4.26
N THR A 57 5.73 -11.98 5.06
CA THR A 57 4.66 -11.02 5.36
C THR A 57 5.02 -9.59 4.99
N VAL A 58 3.97 -8.78 4.84
CA VAL A 58 3.99 -7.31 4.82
C VAL A 58 2.94 -6.82 5.80
N THR A 59 3.17 -5.65 6.40
CA THR A 59 2.23 -5.05 7.34
C THR A 59 1.35 -4.01 6.64
N ASN A 60 0.04 -4.05 6.89
CA ASN A 60 -0.90 -3.04 6.43
C ASN A 60 -0.67 -1.72 7.19
N PHE A 61 -0.15 -0.71 6.50
CA PHE A 61 -0.01 0.63 7.04
C PHE A 61 -1.36 1.36 7.01
N GLN A 62 -2.10 1.26 8.11
CA GLN A 62 -3.53 1.61 8.19
C GLN A 62 -3.80 3.09 7.90
N LEU A 63 -2.82 3.97 8.11
CA LEU A 63 -2.97 5.39 7.82
C LEU A 63 -3.18 5.67 6.33
N ALA A 64 -2.62 4.86 5.42
CA ALA A 64 -2.85 4.99 3.98
C ALA A 64 -4.33 4.83 3.60
N ALA A 65 -5.03 3.90 4.27
CA ALA A 65 -6.45 3.63 4.02
C ALA A 65 -7.35 4.81 4.40
N GLN A 66 -6.93 5.66 5.33
CA GLN A 66 -7.64 6.89 5.68
C GLN A 66 -7.69 7.89 4.51
N HIS A 67 -6.76 7.77 3.57
CA HIS A 67 -6.67 8.56 2.35
C HIS A 67 -7.09 7.80 1.08
N GLY A 68 -7.72 6.63 1.23
CA GLY A 68 -8.23 5.84 0.11
C GLY A 68 -7.17 5.01 -0.60
N ASN A 69 -5.98 4.85 -0.04
CA ASN A 69 -4.86 4.11 -0.63
C ASN A 69 -4.52 2.85 0.15
N ILE A 70 -3.76 1.95 -0.47
CA ILE A 70 -3.24 0.74 0.17
C ILE A 70 -1.77 0.99 0.47
N GLY A 71 -1.37 0.89 1.73
CA GLY A 71 0.04 1.00 2.14
C GLY A 71 0.52 -0.31 2.74
N LEU A 72 1.59 -0.89 2.19
CA LEU A 72 2.18 -2.13 2.69
C LEU A 72 3.66 -1.90 3.03
N ILE A 73 4.01 -2.10 4.29
CA ILE A 73 5.35 -1.85 4.82
C ILE A 73 6.02 -3.17 5.24
N ALA A 74 7.31 -3.32 4.99
CA ALA A 74 8.08 -4.48 5.44
C ALA A 74 9.55 -4.14 5.68
N HIS A 75 10.20 -4.88 6.58
CA HIS A 75 11.64 -4.79 6.76
C HIS A 75 12.39 -5.21 5.49
N ASN A 76 13.48 -4.50 5.19
CA ASN A 76 14.27 -4.66 3.98
C ASN A 76 15.01 -6.01 3.88
N TYR A 77 15.21 -6.70 5.01
CA TYR A 77 15.78 -8.06 5.06
C TYR A 77 14.70 -9.17 5.08
N LEU A 78 13.41 -8.82 5.18
CA LEU A 78 12.28 -9.74 5.14
C LEU A 78 11.47 -9.51 3.85
N GLY A 79 10.15 -9.33 3.91
CA GLY A 79 9.31 -9.12 2.73
C GLY A 79 9.73 -7.92 1.87
N GLY A 80 10.32 -6.89 2.49
CA GLY A 80 10.77 -5.69 1.79
C GLY A 80 11.94 -5.91 0.84
N ARG A 81 12.70 -7.02 0.99
CA ARG A 81 13.84 -7.32 0.09
C ARG A 81 13.41 -7.40 -1.38
N TYR A 82 12.22 -7.95 -1.60
CA TYR A 82 11.63 -8.14 -2.93
C TYR A 82 11.14 -6.83 -3.56
N PHE A 83 10.93 -5.77 -2.76
CA PHE A 83 10.46 -4.49 -3.30
C PHE A 83 11.54 -3.83 -4.16
N SER A 84 12.82 -4.07 -3.85
CA SER A 84 13.96 -3.55 -4.62
C SER A 84 14.14 -4.19 -6.00
N GLU A 85 13.46 -5.31 -6.26
CA GLU A 85 13.52 -6.05 -7.52
C GLU A 85 12.46 -5.58 -8.55
N LEU A 86 11.54 -4.72 -8.10
CA LEU A 86 10.47 -4.17 -8.93
C LEU A 86 10.99 -3.00 -9.78
N GLN A 87 10.50 -2.94 -11.01
CA GLN A 87 10.80 -1.89 -11.98
C GLN A 87 9.52 -1.18 -12.42
N ILE A 88 9.66 0.05 -12.93
CA ILE A 88 8.53 0.73 -13.57
C ILE A 88 7.99 -0.16 -14.70
N GLY A 89 6.68 -0.36 -14.71
CA GLY A 89 5.99 -1.24 -15.63
C GLY A 89 5.66 -2.62 -15.07
N ASP A 90 6.31 -3.08 -14.00
CA ASP A 90 6.00 -4.37 -13.37
C ASP A 90 4.58 -4.40 -12.81
N ARG A 91 4.02 -5.61 -12.69
CA ARG A 91 2.67 -5.83 -12.16
C ARG A 91 2.73 -6.37 -10.74
N VAL A 92 1.93 -5.78 -9.86
CA VAL A 92 1.68 -6.27 -8.50
C VAL A 92 0.21 -6.63 -8.38
N PHE A 93 -0.10 -7.81 -7.83
CA PHE A 93 -1.46 -8.28 -7.68
C PHE A 93 -1.82 -8.32 -6.20
N THR A 94 -2.86 -7.60 -5.80
CA THR A 94 -3.44 -7.74 -4.46
C THR A 94 -4.51 -8.81 -4.49
N MET A 95 -4.56 -9.67 -3.47
CA MET A 95 -5.54 -10.73 -3.31
C MET A 95 -6.39 -10.45 -2.07
N ASN A 96 -7.72 -10.55 -2.20
CA ASN A 96 -8.69 -10.30 -1.13
C ASN A 96 -9.49 -11.57 -0.80
N GLY A 97 -8.78 -12.68 -0.58
CA GLY A 97 -9.37 -14.00 -0.36
C GLY A 97 -10.14 -14.49 -1.60
N TYR A 98 -11.33 -15.05 -1.41
CA TYR A 98 -12.18 -15.55 -2.50
C TYR A 98 -12.77 -14.45 -3.40
N LYS A 99 -12.61 -13.17 -3.03
CA LYS A 99 -13.23 -12.04 -3.74
C LYS A 99 -12.44 -11.60 -4.99
N GLY A 100 -11.33 -12.27 -5.31
CA GLY A 100 -10.56 -12.09 -6.53
C GLY A 100 -9.19 -11.44 -6.34
N SER A 101 -8.64 -10.96 -7.45
CA SER A 101 -7.38 -10.21 -7.48
C SER A 101 -7.55 -8.90 -8.24
N GLN A 102 -6.83 -7.88 -7.79
CA GLN A 102 -6.69 -6.60 -8.47
C GLN A 102 -5.23 -6.43 -8.89
N ALA A 103 -5.02 -6.14 -10.17
CA ALA A 103 -3.70 -5.87 -10.71
C ALA A 103 -3.38 -4.37 -10.61
N TYR A 104 -2.15 -4.07 -10.25
CA TYR A 104 -1.58 -2.73 -10.24
C TYR A 104 -0.33 -2.74 -11.11
N ARG A 105 -0.01 -1.61 -11.73
CA ARG A 105 1.23 -1.42 -12.48
C ARG A 105 2.09 -0.41 -11.76
N VAL A 106 3.35 -0.74 -11.52
CA VAL A 106 4.34 0.19 -10.94
C VAL A 106 4.51 1.37 -11.89
N THR A 107 4.19 2.58 -11.42
CA THR A 107 4.34 3.82 -12.20
C THR A 107 5.46 4.69 -11.68
N ARG A 108 5.80 4.60 -10.39
CA ARG A 108 6.85 5.44 -9.78
C ARG A 108 7.63 4.65 -8.73
N ILE A 109 8.93 4.95 -8.65
CA ILE A 109 9.83 4.44 -7.62
C ILE A 109 10.57 5.64 -7.03
N LEU A 110 10.41 5.87 -5.73
CA LEU A 110 10.97 7.04 -5.05
C LEU A 110 11.92 6.60 -3.94
N HIS A 111 13.01 7.37 -3.77
CA HIS A 111 14.03 7.10 -2.77
C HIS A 111 14.28 8.33 -1.91
N PHE A 112 14.29 8.14 -0.60
CA PHE A 112 14.54 9.20 0.36
C PHE A 112 15.64 8.78 1.34
N ARG A 113 16.60 9.66 1.62
CA ARG A 113 17.53 9.46 2.74
C ARG A 113 16.96 10.09 4.00
N ALA A 114 16.90 9.34 5.09
CA ALA A 114 16.48 9.87 6.38
C ALA A 114 17.61 10.72 6.99
N LEU A 115 17.28 11.91 7.53
CA LEU A 115 18.25 12.71 8.29
C LEU A 115 18.48 12.12 9.69
N ASN A 116 17.44 11.51 10.28
CA ASN A 116 17.56 10.67 11.47
C ASN A 116 16.92 9.30 11.21
N PRO A 117 17.71 8.30 10.76
CA PRO A 117 17.27 6.96 10.37
C PRO A 117 16.36 6.25 11.39
N ARG A 118 16.61 6.47 12.68
CA ARG A 118 15.90 5.85 13.80
C ARG A 118 14.62 6.59 14.21
N SER A 119 14.27 7.67 13.50
CA SER A 119 13.08 8.46 13.77
C SER A 119 12.13 8.45 12.57
N PRO A 120 10.89 7.92 12.71
CA PRO A 120 9.90 7.94 11.64
C PRO A 120 9.39 9.35 11.31
N HIS A 121 9.64 10.32 12.20
CA HIS A 121 9.26 11.73 12.03
C HIS A 121 10.42 12.61 11.55
N SER A 122 11.56 12.01 11.20
CA SER A 122 12.70 12.79 10.71
C SER A 122 12.39 13.44 9.36
N ASP A 123 13.08 14.53 9.06
CA ASP A 123 13.13 15.04 7.70
C ASP A 123 13.93 14.11 6.79
N PHE A 124 13.62 14.19 5.50
CA PHE A 124 14.21 13.38 4.45
C PHE A 124 14.89 14.27 3.42
N ILE A 125 15.87 13.70 2.72
CA ILE A 125 16.37 14.23 1.46
C ILE A 125 15.83 13.34 0.34
N ASP A 126 15.07 13.92 -0.56
CA ASP A 126 14.70 13.29 -1.83
C ASP A 126 15.96 13.05 -2.65
N LEU A 127 16.24 11.79 -2.98
CA LEU A 127 17.48 11.44 -3.69
C LEU A 127 17.45 11.78 -5.18
N GLU A 128 16.27 12.04 -5.74
CA GLU A 128 16.13 12.45 -7.15
C GLU A 128 16.33 13.96 -7.28
N SER A 129 15.66 14.76 -6.44
CA SER A 129 15.71 16.22 -6.53
C SER A 129 16.76 16.88 -5.63
N GLY A 130 17.29 16.17 -4.64
CA GLY A 130 18.15 16.73 -3.58
C GLY A 130 17.40 17.60 -2.56
N ALA A 131 16.09 17.78 -2.71
CA ALA A 131 15.29 18.65 -1.84
C ALA A 131 15.09 18.03 -0.45
N ARG A 132 15.10 18.88 0.57
CA ARG A 132 14.66 18.50 1.93
C ARG A 132 13.12 18.45 1.98
N ARG A 133 12.59 17.38 2.57
CA ARG A 133 11.16 17.13 2.75
C ARG A 133 10.89 16.76 4.21
N SER A 134 9.84 17.30 4.81
CA SER A 134 9.40 16.79 6.11
C SER A 134 8.79 15.39 5.98
N ALA A 135 8.70 14.63 7.08
CA ALA A 135 7.96 13.36 7.09
C ALA A 135 6.51 13.53 6.59
N ASN A 136 5.88 14.66 6.90
CA ASN A 136 4.52 14.98 6.45
C ASN A 136 4.47 15.27 4.94
N ASP A 137 5.48 15.94 4.37
CA ASP A 137 5.54 16.16 2.92
C ASP A 137 5.70 14.84 2.17
N VAL A 138 6.60 13.97 2.65
CA VAL A 138 6.82 12.62 2.11
C VAL A 138 5.51 11.81 2.20
N PHE A 139 4.85 11.83 3.36
CA PHE A 139 3.58 11.15 3.55
C PHE A 139 2.51 11.64 2.55
N ARG A 140 2.32 12.96 2.42
CA ARG A 140 1.34 13.52 1.48
C ARG A 140 1.66 13.15 0.03
N GLN A 141 2.92 13.21 -0.36
CA GLN A 141 3.36 12.87 -1.71
C GLN A 141 3.10 11.39 -2.08
N ILE A 142 3.13 10.50 -1.08
CA ILE A 142 3.15 9.05 -1.29
C ILE A 142 1.83 8.39 -1.01
N TYR A 143 1.09 8.82 0.02
CA TYR A 143 -0.08 8.10 0.54
C TYR A 143 -1.41 8.84 0.31
N THR A 144 -1.41 9.95 -0.43
CA THR A 144 -2.62 10.74 -0.69
C THR A 144 -2.86 10.93 -2.19
N GLY A 145 -4.06 11.38 -2.56
CA GLY A 145 -4.47 11.54 -3.95
C GLY A 145 -5.34 10.39 -4.46
N SER A 146 -5.36 10.17 -5.77
CA SER A 146 -6.13 9.09 -6.42
C SER A 146 -5.72 7.71 -5.90
N HIS A 147 -6.65 6.75 -5.90
CA HIS A 147 -6.42 5.40 -5.40
C HIS A 147 -5.19 4.72 -6.02
N HIS A 148 -4.27 4.24 -5.19
CA HIS A 148 -3.09 3.48 -5.59
C HIS A 148 -2.58 2.55 -4.47
N LEU A 149 -1.63 1.69 -4.83
CA LEU A 149 -0.89 0.81 -3.94
C LEU A 149 0.52 1.38 -3.69
N VAL A 150 0.95 1.38 -2.43
CA VAL A 150 2.32 1.72 -2.01
C VAL A 150 2.96 0.52 -1.34
N LEU A 151 4.17 0.16 -1.79
CA LEU A 151 5.07 -0.76 -1.09
C LEU A 151 6.24 0.05 -0.53
N GLN A 152 6.47 -0.01 0.78
CA GLN A 152 7.54 0.74 1.45
C GLN A 152 8.48 -0.17 2.21
N THR A 153 9.78 0.08 2.09
CA THR A 153 10.82 -0.56 2.90
C THR A 153 11.98 0.38 3.21
N CYS A 154 12.90 -0.04 4.08
CA CYS A 154 14.13 0.67 4.36
C CYS A 154 15.18 0.46 3.26
N ILE A 155 16.05 1.45 3.09
CA ILE A 155 17.26 1.33 2.26
C ILE A 155 18.44 1.16 3.21
N GLU A 156 19.24 0.12 2.99
CA GLU A 156 20.50 -0.10 3.70
C GLU A 156 21.67 0.56 2.96
N ARG A 157 22.56 1.22 3.70
CA ARG A 157 23.80 1.77 3.15
C ARG A 157 24.93 1.67 4.17
N GLY A 158 25.99 0.95 3.81
CA GLY A 158 27.09 0.66 4.73
C GLY A 158 26.57 -0.07 5.97
N ALA A 159 26.90 0.41 7.17
CA ALA A 159 26.47 -0.21 8.43
C ALA A 159 25.02 0.17 8.85
N ASN A 160 24.32 1.01 8.10
CA ASN A 160 23.02 1.54 8.48
C ASN A 160 21.87 0.90 7.69
N LYS A 161 21.13 0.00 8.34
CA LYS A 161 19.98 -0.74 7.78
C LYS A 161 18.74 0.12 7.50
N GLU A 162 18.68 1.32 8.06
CA GLU A 162 17.54 2.24 7.98
C GLU A 162 17.91 3.57 7.32
N TRP A 163 19.04 3.61 6.61
CA TRP A 163 19.63 4.80 6.02
C TRP A 163 18.65 5.62 5.18
N GLY A 164 17.75 4.94 4.47
CA GLY A 164 16.71 5.59 3.67
C GLY A 164 15.39 4.84 3.66
N ARG A 165 14.48 5.30 2.81
CA ARG A 165 13.18 4.70 2.52
C ARG A 165 13.00 4.57 1.02
N LEU A 166 12.60 3.39 0.60
CA LEU A 166 12.19 3.05 -0.75
C LEU A 166 10.66 3.02 -0.78
N PHE A 167 10.07 3.62 -1.80
CA PHE A 167 8.64 3.58 -2.05
C PHE A 167 8.38 3.17 -3.49
N ILE A 168 7.62 2.10 -3.67
CA ILE A 168 7.09 1.66 -4.96
C ILE A 168 5.62 2.09 -5.01
N ILE A 169 5.25 2.90 -5.99
CA ILE A 169 3.88 3.36 -6.19
C ILE A 169 3.34 2.68 -7.45
N ALA A 170 2.20 2.01 -7.30
CA ALA A 170 1.55 1.27 -8.37
C ALA A 170 0.09 1.67 -8.50
N GLU A 171 -0.33 1.94 -9.74
CA GLU A 171 -1.69 2.38 -10.06
C GLU A 171 -2.57 1.20 -10.49
N PRO A 172 -3.87 1.21 -10.15
CA PRO A 172 -4.77 0.12 -10.48
C PRO A 172 -4.91 0.02 -12.00
N LEU A 173 -4.76 -1.19 -12.53
CA LEU A 173 -5.19 -1.49 -13.89
C LEU A 173 -6.71 -1.64 -13.88
N VAL A 174 -7.41 -0.86 -14.70
CA VAL A 174 -8.85 -1.05 -14.91
C VAL A 174 -9.07 -2.50 -15.32
N GLN A 175 -10.00 -3.21 -14.67
CA GLN A 175 -10.46 -4.51 -15.17
C GLN A 175 -11.24 -4.28 -16.48
N GLY A 176 -10.50 -4.10 -17.57
CA GLY A 176 -10.98 -4.08 -18.94
C GLY A 176 -10.52 -5.35 -19.62
N THR A 177 -11.51 -6.15 -20.04
CA THR A 177 -11.47 -7.30 -20.95
C THR A 177 -10.08 -7.89 -21.27
N ARG A 178 -9.93 -9.18 -20.92
CA ARG A 178 -8.91 -10.04 -21.53
C ARG A 178 -8.99 -9.86 -23.05
N GLU A 179 -7.93 -9.32 -23.65
CA GLU A 179 -7.63 -9.56 -25.07
C GLU A 179 -7.26 -11.03 -25.25
#